data_AF-A0A7X8K0K5-F1
#
_entry.id   AF-A0A7X8K0K5-F1
#
_cell.length_a   1.000
_cell.length_b   1.000
_cell.length_c   1.000
_cell.angle_alpha   90.00
_cell.angle_beta   90.00
_cell.angle_gamma   90.00
#
_symmetry.space_group_name_H-M   'P 1'
#
loop_
_entity.id
_entity.type
_entity.pdbx_description
1 polymer ?
#
loop_
_entity_poly.entity_id
_entity_poly.type
_entity_poly.pdbx_seq_one_letter_code
_entity_poly.pdbx_strand_id
1 'polypeptide(L)'
;MPITLKGILEAKGVQLQDTIYGRVGATIHDFPMSIGDFFKLTKEGRGIEEFEPLHRLYCLAEDRKKSQEYRALCGELQRIQARLGEMKDLQIDTDELIAEKLSLRKRKKELNAEKAALEERYFVQSALEIQKEGDFGPLFLEYKNAFYCSNFAEIAAIIPRVEVVDTPKLKEMPLFVRGIRDLVQAVQRDAPLGIVGGPCLFGSHEVTIHIHQEDGQVVQFDFNTGRQYDENHILTDEHIETLINNDSQKITCMELENKKKGVTYQEYLSMEYLFEFARVLGAKIVIPIPDMSYMKFFKSLTEKVADELKKPAFKAFERISHDIADLYLTVIDELRSRYPEVECRVLHSRDPDLCDLFYAKREQYVQKLLRMGQVTANKERTDAVIDYITMLALPFYVFGTRNVLQIDSVDEADSMRKCMKMHSPEVTFHSILFPEYLSKDGVHTVYYAPLEYKDYISFGG
;
A
#
# COMPACT_ATOMS: atom_id res chain seq x y z
N MET A 1 -14.48 13.37 7.37
CA MET A 1 -15.17 12.45 8.29
C MET A 1 -14.61 11.05 8.07
N PRO A 2 -14.36 10.29 9.13
CA PRO A 2 -13.96 8.89 9.03
C PRO A 2 -15.01 8.06 8.26
N ILE A 3 -14.56 7.10 7.47
CA ILE A 3 -15.39 6.12 6.76
C ILE A 3 -15.21 4.74 7.37
N THR A 4 -16.21 3.87 7.24
CA THR A 4 -16.11 2.47 7.70
C THR A 4 -16.29 1.53 6.50
N LEU A 5 -15.89 0.27 6.64
CA LEU A 5 -16.12 -0.75 5.60
C LEU A 5 -17.61 -0.84 5.27
N LYS A 6 -18.46 -0.87 6.30
CA LYS A 6 -19.91 -0.84 6.14
C LYS A 6 -20.39 0.40 5.40
N GLY A 7 -19.92 1.59 5.77
CA GLY A 7 -20.27 2.85 5.11
C GLY A 7 -19.86 2.88 3.64
N ILE A 8 -18.71 2.29 3.28
CA ILE A 8 -18.26 2.18 1.89
C ILE A 8 -19.22 1.29 1.07
N LEU A 9 -19.68 0.17 1.64
CA LEU A 9 -20.62 -0.74 0.97
C LEU A 9 -22.00 -0.10 0.81
N GLU A 10 -22.50 0.57 1.85
CA GLU A 10 -23.77 1.31 1.84
C GLU A 10 -23.77 2.41 0.78
N ALA A 11 -22.68 3.18 0.68
CA ALA A 11 -22.52 4.21 -0.35
C ALA A 11 -22.53 3.65 -1.78
N LYS A 12 -22.19 2.36 -1.95
CA LYS A 12 -22.22 1.65 -3.23
C LYS A 12 -23.52 0.85 -3.44
N GLY A 13 -24.48 0.93 -2.52
CA GLY A 13 -25.78 0.25 -2.60
C GLY A 13 -25.69 -1.27 -2.49
N VAL A 14 -24.68 -1.78 -1.76
CA VAL A 14 -24.39 -3.22 -1.67
C VAL A 14 -24.62 -3.69 -0.25
N GLN A 15 -25.32 -4.81 -0.08
CA GLN A 15 -25.55 -5.39 1.24
C GLN A 15 -24.34 -6.23 1.66
N LEU A 16 -24.10 -6.29 2.96
CA LEU A 16 -22.94 -7.00 3.50
C LEU A 16 -22.94 -8.48 3.12
N GLN A 17 -24.10 -9.14 3.15
CA GLN A 17 -24.21 -10.56 2.79
C GLN A 17 -23.94 -10.86 1.32
N ASP A 18 -23.98 -9.86 0.44
CA ASP A 18 -23.63 -10.03 -0.98
C ASP A 18 -22.10 -10.02 -1.20
N THR A 19 -21.32 -9.80 -0.13
CA THR A 19 -19.86 -9.66 -0.15
C THR A 19 -19.17 -10.71 0.70
N ILE A 20 -17.86 -10.86 0.54
CA ILE A 20 -17.03 -11.70 1.41
C ILE A 20 -17.02 -11.23 2.87
N TYR A 21 -17.42 -9.98 3.11
CA TYR A 21 -17.39 -9.37 4.43
C TYR A 21 -18.55 -9.82 5.32
N GLY A 22 -19.53 -10.58 4.80
CA GLY A 22 -20.65 -11.14 5.59
C GLY A 22 -20.23 -12.01 6.77
N ARG A 23 -19.03 -12.61 6.71
CA ARG A 23 -18.45 -13.47 7.76
C ARG A 23 -17.60 -12.73 8.78
N VAL A 24 -17.40 -11.43 8.61
CA VAL A 24 -16.46 -10.64 9.40
C VAL A 24 -17.17 -10.05 10.63
N GLY A 25 -16.43 -9.81 11.72
CA GLY A 25 -16.98 -9.21 12.94
C GLY A 25 -17.23 -7.70 12.84
N ALA A 26 -18.14 -7.20 13.68
CA ALA A 26 -18.51 -5.78 13.71
C ALA A 26 -17.32 -4.83 13.97
N THR A 27 -16.31 -5.28 14.72
CA THR A 27 -15.09 -4.51 14.99
C THR A 27 -14.36 -4.09 13.70
N ILE A 28 -14.37 -4.94 12.68
CA ILE A 28 -13.75 -4.66 11.38
C ILE A 28 -14.71 -3.87 10.48
N HIS A 29 -16.02 -4.20 10.50
CA HIS A 29 -17.02 -3.51 9.68
C HIS A 29 -17.15 -2.03 10.03
N ASP A 30 -17.13 -1.74 11.32
CA ASP A 30 -17.35 -0.43 11.90
C ASP A 30 -16.02 0.26 12.26
N PHE A 31 -14.87 -0.35 11.90
CA PHE A 31 -13.56 0.26 12.13
C PHE A 31 -13.48 1.62 11.40
N PRO A 32 -13.21 2.73 12.12
CA PRO A 32 -13.14 4.04 11.50
C PRO A 32 -11.81 4.21 10.77
N MET A 33 -11.88 4.57 9.49
CA MET A 33 -10.72 4.79 8.63
C MET A 33 -10.74 6.22 8.09
N SER A 34 -9.59 6.87 8.05
CA SER A 34 -9.42 8.16 7.36
C SER A 34 -8.55 7.97 6.13
N ILE A 35 -9.15 7.43 5.06
CA ILE A 35 -8.47 7.08 3.82
C ILE A 35 -9.27 7.56 2.61
N GLY A 36 -8.59 7.84 1.48
CA GLY A 36 -9.26 8.34 0.28
C GLY A 36 -10.22 7.34 -0.36
N ASP A 37 -11.29 7.83 -1.00
CA ASP A 37 -12.26 6.98 -1.71
C ASP A 37 -11.73 6.54 -3.07
N PHE A 38 -10.94 5.47 -3.07
CA PHE A 38 -10.42 4.79 -4.27
C PHE A 38 -10.97 3.37 -4.41
N PHE A 39 -12.14 3.12 -3.82
CA PHE A 39 -12.73 1.79 -3.71
C PHE A 39 -13.51 1.40 -4.96
N LYS A 40 -13.21 0.21 -5.48
CA LYS A 40 -13.94 -0.43 -6.56
C LYS A 40 -14.50 -1.77 -6.07
N LEU A 41 -15.78 -1.99 -6.30
CA LEU A 41 -16.39 -3.29 -6.06
C LEU A 41 -16.15 -4.21 -7.26
N THR A 42 -15.74 -5.43 -7.00
CA THR A 42 -15.55 -6.46 -8.02
C THR A 42 -16.03 -7.82 -7.49
N LYS A 43 -16.27 -8.78 -8.40
CA LYS A 43 -16.48 -10.20 -8.08
C LYS A 43 -15.48 -11.11 -8.80
N GLU A 44 -14.69 -10.56 -9.72
CA GLU A 44 -13.80 -11.30 -10.63
C GLU A 44 -12.39 -10.70 -10.64
N GLY A 45 -11.41 -11.49 -11.10
CA GLY A 45 -10.03 -11.06 -11.35
C GLY A 45 -8.99 -11.63 -10.40
N ARG A 46 -7.74 -11.12 -10.49
CA ARG A 46 -6.59 -11.61 -9.70
C ARG A 46 -6.74 -11.44 -8.18
N GLY A 47 -7.72 -10.67 -7.70
CA GLY A 47 -7.97 -10.57 -6.26
C GLY A 47 -8.64 -11.80 -5.65
N ILE A 48 -9.29 -12.64 -6.45
CA ILE A 48 -10.00 -13.84 -5.97
C ILE A 48 -9.07 -14.75 -5.15
N GLU A 49 -7.83 -14.91 -5.61
CA GLU A 49 -6.85 -15.80 -5.01
C GLU A 49 -6.30 -15.32 -3.67
N GLU A 50 -6.59 -14.07 -3.30
CA GLU A 50 -6.18 -13.48 -2.02
C GLU A 50 -7.17 -13.77 -0.88
N PHE A 51 -8.26 -14.48 -1.16
CA PHE A 51 -9.29 -14.87 -0.20
C PHE A 51 -9.52 -16.37 -0.28
N GLU A 52 -9.42 -17.07 0.85
CA GLU A 52 -9.67 -18.52 0.89
C GLU A 52 -11.06 -18.90 0.35
N PRO A 53 -12.17 -18.27 0.81
CA PRO A 53 -13.50 -18.73 0.43
C PRO A 53 -13.80 -18.44 -1.05
N LEU A 54 -13.32 -17.31 -1.59
CA LEU A 54 -13.47 -17.01 -3.01
C LEU A 54 -12.61 -17.93 -3.86
N HIS A 55 -11.36 -18.16 -3.46
CA HIS A 55 -10.50 -19.06 -4.22
C HIS A 55 -11.12 -20.47 -4.31
N ARG A 56 -11.65 -20.99 -3.19
CA ARG A 56 -12.36 -22.26 -3.16
C ARG A 56 -13.61 -22.26 -4.04
N LEU A 57 -14.40 -21.18 -4.00
CA LEU A 57 -15.58 -21.00 -4.86
C LEU A 57 -15.24 -21.13 -6.35
N TYR A 58 -14.20 -20.42 -6.78
CA TYR A 58 -13.77 -20.44 -8.17
C TYR A 58 -13.17 -21.79 -8.57
N CYS A 59 -12.44 -22.47 -7.69
CA CYS A 59 -11.98 -23.84 -7.93
C CYS A 59 -13.13 -24.83 -8.13
N LEU A 60 -14.16 -24.78 -7.29
CA LEU A 60 -15.35 -25.63 -7.44
C LEU A 60 -16.08 -25.35 -8.77
N ALA A 61 -16.24 -24.07 -9.13
CA ALA A 61 -16.85 -23.69 -10.39
C ALA A 61 -16.04 -24.18 -11.61
N GLU A 62 -14.71 -24.13 -11.52
CA GLU A 62 -13.81 -24.63 -12.56
C GLU A 62 -13.83 -26.16 -12.66
N ASP A 63 -13.88 -26.87 -11.53
CA ASP A 63 -13.99 -28.34 -11.51
C ASP A 63 -15.25 -28.84 -12.21
N ARG A 64 -16.37 -28.11 -12.10
CA ARG A 64 -17.62 -28.42 -12.81
C ARG A 64 -17.49 -28.35 -14.33
N LYS A 65 -16.54 -27.58 -14.87
CA LYS A 65 -16.23 -27.54 -16.31
C LYS A 65 -15.59 -28.82 -16.84
N LYS A 66 -15.24 -29.77 -15.96
CA LYS A 66 -14.81 -31.12 -16.36
C LYS A 66 -15.99 -32.01 -16.80
N SER A 67 -17.23 -31.53 -16.72
CA SER A 67 -18.43 -32.26 -17.14
C SER A 67 -18.42 -32.61 -18.64
N GLN A 68 -19.14 -33.68 -18.99
CA GLN A 68 -19.30 -34.10 -20.39
C GLN A 68 -20.04 -33.05 -21.22
N GLU A 69 -21.05 -32.38 -20.64
CA GLU A 69 -21.83 -31.31 -21.26
C GLU A 69 -20.92 -30.14 -21.68
N TYR A 70 -20.08 -29.65 -20.77
CA TYR A 70 -19.16 -28.54 -21.03
C TYR A 70 -18.12 -28.92 -22.09
N ARG A 71 -17.55 -30.12 -22.00
CA ARG A 71 -16.57 -30.63 -22.98
C ARG A 71 -17.19 -30.76 -24.38
N ALA A 72 -18.43 -31.25 -24.49
CA ALA A 72 -19.13 -31.38 -25.76
C ALA A 72 -19.35 -30.01 -26.42
N LEU A 73 -19.80 -29.03 -25.63
CA LEU A 73 -20.01 -27.66 -26.08
C LEU A 73 -18.72 -26.98 -26.57
N CYS A 74 -17.63 -27.10 -25.80
CA CYS A 74 -16.31 -26.61 -26.21
C CYS A 74 -15.80 -27.31 -27.48
N GLY A 75 -16.03 -28.62 -27.62
CA GLY A 75 -15.67 -29.36 -28.82
C GLY A 75 -16.46 -28.94 -30.07
N GLU A 76 -17.72 -28.54 -29.93
CA GLU A 76 -18.50 -27.97 -31.04
C GLU A 76 -18.01 -26.56 -31.41
N LEU A 77 -17.73 -25.71 -30.41
CA LEU A 77 -17.15 -24.38 -30.64
C LEU A 77 -15.81 -24.44 -31.38
N GLN A 78 -14.93 -25.36 -30.99
CA GLN A 78 -13.64 -25.56 -31.66
C GLN A 78 -13.82 -26.00 -33.11
N ARG A 79 -14.74 -26.92 -33.40
CA ARG A 79 -15.05 -27.36 -34.77
C ARG A 79 -15.53 -26.20 -35.66
N ILE A 80 -16.43 -25.37 -35.14
CA ILE A 80 -16.93 -24.19 -35.88
C ILE A 80 -15.82 -23.16 -36.08
N GLN A 81 -14.96 -22.93 -35.09
CA GLN A 81 -13.84 -22.00 -35.22
C GLN A 81 -12.81 -22.48 -36.25
N ALA A 82 -12.48 -23.78 -36.26
CA ALA A 82 -11.60 -24.36 -37.26
C ALA A 82 -12.17 -24.18 -38.67
N ARG A 83 -13.46 -24.50 -38.86
CA ARG A 83 -14.15 -24.33 -40.15
C ARG A 83 -14.18 -22.88 -40.62
N LEU A 84 -14.49 -21.93 -39.73
CA LEU A 84 -14.43 -20.50 -40.05
C LEU A 84 -13.01 -20.02 -40.37
N GLY A 85 -11.99 -20.66 -39.79
CA GLY A 85 -10.57 -20.42 -40.09
C GLY A 85 -10.21 -20.88 -41.50
N GLU A 86 -10.53 -22.12 -41.85
CA GLU A 86 -10.34 -22.69 -43.21
C GLU A 86 -11.00 -21.82 -44.29
N MET A 87 -12.21 -21.33 -44.03
CA MET A 87 -12.94 -20.47 -44.96
C MET A 87 -12.33 -19.07 -45.13
N LYS A 88 -11.41 -18.65 -44.25
CA LYS A 88 -10.75 -17.34 -44.35
C LYS A 88 -9.61 -17.34 -45.36
N ASP A 89 -9.03 -18.50 -45.65
CA ASP A 89 -7.89 -18.67 -46.55
C ASP A 89 -8.32 -18.93 -48.01
N LEU A 90 -9.63 -19.08 -48.25
CA LEU A 90 -10.21 -19.22 -49.59
C LEU A 90 -10.35 -17.84 -50.24
N GLN A 91 -9.70 -17.63 -51.39
CA GLN A 91 -9.71 -16.36 -52.14
C GLN A 91 -10.98 -16.13 -53.00
N ILE A 92 -11.99 -17.00 -52.91
CA ILE A 92 -13.22 -16.92 -53.71
C ILE A 92 -14.43 -17.05 -52.79
N ASP A 93 -15.19 -15.95 -52.63
CA ASP A 93 -16.48 -15.94 -51.91
C ASP A 93 -17.61 -16.30 -52.90
N THR A 94 -18.06 -17.56 -52.90
CA THR A 94 -19.32 -17.96 -53.56
C THR A 94 -20.53 -17.70 -52.64
N ASP A 95 -21.73 -17.52 -53.20
CA ASP A 95 -22.96 -17.29 -52.41
C ASP A 95 -23.22 -18.41 -51.37
N GLU A 96 -22.88 -19.65 -51.71
CA GLU A 96 -22.94 -20.80 -50.79
C GLU A 96 -21.96 -20.66 -49.62
N LEU A 97 -20.73 -20.20 -49.90
CA LEU A 97 -19.71 -19.96 -48.89
C LEU A 97 -20.11 -18.84 -47.93
N ILE A 98 -20.75 -17.78 -48.45
CA ILE A 98 -21.30 -16.67 -47.67
C ILE A 98 -22.42 -17.16 -46.76
N ALA A 99 -23.33 -18.00 -47.27
CA ALA A 99 -24.43 -18.57 -46.50
C ALA A 99 -23.94 -19.51 -45.37
N GLU A 100 -22.97 -20.39 -45.67
CA GLU A 100 -22.34 -21.27 -44.66
C GLU A 100 -21.65 -20.44 -43.57
N LYS A 101 -20.89 -19.40 -43.94
CA LYS A 101 -20.19 -18.50 -43.02
C LYS A 101 -21.14 -17.75 -42.09
N LEU A 102 -22.28 -17.30 -42.59
CA LEU A 102 -23.33 -16.66 -41.79
C LEU A 102 -23.96 -17.66 -40.80
N SER A 103 -24.25 -18.87 -41.25
CA SER A 103 -24.79 -19.94 -40.40
C SER A 103 -23.83 -20.31 -39.27
N LEU A 104 -22.54 -20.52 -39.57
CA LEU A 104 -21.50 -20.83 -38.59
C LEU A 104 -21.28 -19.70 -37.59
N ARG A 105 -21.33 -18.43 -38.03
CA ARG A 105 -21.26 -17.27 -37.13
C ARG A 105 -22.46 -17.21 -36.18
N LYS A 106 -23.66 -17.50 -36.68
CA LYS A 106 -24.88 -17.57 -35.86
C LYS A 106 -24.78 -18.69 -34.82
N ARG A 107 -24.42 -19.90 -35.23
CA ARG A 107 -24.25 -21.04 -34.32
C ARG A 107 -23.13 -20.82 -33.29
N LYS A 108 -22.01 -20.20 -33.69
CA LYS A 108 -20.95 -19.77 -32.76
C LYS A 108 -21.49 -18.82 -31.69
N LYS A 109 -22.33 -17.85 -32.07
CA LYS A 109 -22.95 -16.90 -31.12
C LYS A 109 -23.86 -17.63 -30.13
N GLU A 110 -24.69 -18.55 -30.62
CA GLU A 110 -25.58 -19.38 -29.79
C GLU A 110 -24.78 -20.24 -28.81
N LEU A 111 -23.78 -20.98 -29.28
CA LEU A 111 -22.92 -21.81 -28.43
C LEU A 111 -22.15 -21.02 -27.38
N ASN A 112 -21.70 -19.81 -27.71
CA ASN A 112 -21.07 -18.93 -26.72
C ASN A 112 -22.06 -18.47 -25.65
N ALA A 113 -23.33 -18.24 -26.00
CA ALA A 113 -24.37 -17.91 -25.04
C ALA A 113 -24.74 -19.12 -24.16
N GLU A 114 -24.85 -20.31 -24.75
CA GLU A 114 -25.03 -21.57 -24.03
C GLU A 114 -23.86 -21.81 -23.05
N LYS A 115 -22.62 -21.55 -23.49
CA LYS A 115 -21.41 -21.67 -22.66
C LYS A 115 -21.46 -20.73 -21.46
N ALA A 116 -21.76 -19.45 -21.69
CA ALA A 116 -21.84 -18.46 -20.63
C ALA A 116 -22.94 -18.80 -19.62
N ALA A 117 -24.11 -19.25 -20.09
CA ALA A 117 -25.21 -19.67 -19.21
C ALA A 117 -24.85 -20.91 -18.39
N LEU A 118 -24.08 -21.84 -18.95
CA LEU A 118 -23.61 -23.02 -18.24
C LEU A 118 -22.54 -22.67 -17.19
N GLU A 119 -21.61 -21.78 -17.52
CA GLU A 119 -20.60 -21.26 -16.58
C GLU A 119 -21.25 -20.53 -15.41
N GLU A 120 -22.24 -19.67 -15.67
CA GLU A 120 -23.02 -19.00 -14.62
C GLU A 120 -23.75 -20.02 -13.73
N ARG A 121 -24.35 -21.06 -14.32
CA ARG A 121 -25.01 -22.12 -13.56
C ARG A 121 -24.02 -22.86 -12.65
N TYR A 122 -22.81 -23.16 -13.12
CA TYR A 122 -21.77 -23.80 -12.30
C TYR A 122 -21.31 -22.89 -11.18
N PHE A 123 -21.18 -21.59 -11.44
CA PHE A 123 -20.85 -20.61 -10.41
C PHE A 123 -21.93 -20.54 -9.33
N VAL A 124 -23.20 -20.37 -9.70
CA VAL A 124 -24.34 -20.34 -8.77
C VAL A 124 -24.43 -21.63 -7.93
N GLN A 125 -24.26 -22.78 -8.55
CA GLN A 125 -24.25 -24.07 -7.83
C GLN A 125 -23.11 -24.17 -6.83
N SER A 126 -21.92 -23.67 -7.18
CA SER A 126 -20.75 -23.67 -6.31
C SER A 126 -20.90 -22.65 -5.17
N ALA A 127 -21.52 -21.50 -5.44
CA ALA A 127 -21.84 -20.51 -4.43
C ALA A 127 -22.83 -21.08 -3.41
N LEU A 128 -23.90 -21.74 -3.85
CA LEU A 128 -24.85 -22.43 -2.97
C LEU A 128 -24.20 -23.54 -2.14
N GLU A 129 -23.14 -24.17 -2.64
CA GLU A 129 -22.41 -25.20 -1.92
C GLU A 129 -21.60 -24.61 -0.76
N ILE A 130 -20.87 -23.52 -1.02
CA ILE A 130 -20.05 -22.86 0.01
C ILE A 130 -20.89 -21.99 0.96
N GLN A 131 -22.02 -21.44 0.51
CA GLN A 131 -22.96 -20.69 1.36
C GLN A 131 -23.56 -21.56 2.48
N LYS A 132 -23.59 -22.90 2.34
CA LYS A 132 -23.96 -23.80 3.44
C LYS A 132 -23.01 -23.70 4.64
N GLU A 133 -21.79 -23.18 4.42
CA GLU A 133 -20.77 -23.01 5.45
C GLU A 133 -20.79 -21.59 6.05
N GLY A 134 -21.63 -20.68 5.55
CA GLY A 134 -21.82 -19.34 6.11
C GLY A 134 -22.37 -18.33 5.10
N ASP A 135 -22.92 -17.24 5.61
CA ASP A 135 -23.62 -16.22 4.82
C ASP A 135 -22.65 -15.17 4.24
N PHE A 136 -22.26 -15.35 2.98
CA PHE A 136 -21.46 -14.38 2.24
C PHE A 136 -21.71 -14.49 0.73
N GLY A 137 -21.29 -13.45 0.01
CA GLY A 137 -21.38 -13.37 -1.44
C GLY A 137 -20.02 -13.09 -2.10
N PRO A 138 -19.95 -13.14 -3.43
CA PRO A 138 -18.68 -13.14 -4.16
C PRO A 138 -18.05 -11.76 -4.31
N LEU A 139 -18.72 -10.69 -3.87
CA LEU A 139 -18.25 -9.33 -4.05
C LEU A 139 -17.16 -9.00 -3.03
N PHE A 140 -16.13 -8.28 -3.48
CA PHE A 140 -15.04 -7.79 -2.64
C PHE A 140 -14.55 -6.43 -3.13
N LEU A 141 -13.89 -5.69 -2.25
CA LEU A 141 -13.38 -4.35 -2.51
C LEU A 141 -11.92 -4.40 -2.96
N GLU A 142 -11.65 -3.75 -4.08
CA GLU A 142 -10.33 -3.39 -4.58
C GLU A 142 -10.04 -1.92 -4.24
N TYR A 143 -8.84 -1.64 -3.74
CA TYR A 143 -8.34 -0.32 -3.39
C TYR A 143 -7.17 0.08 -4.29
N LYS A 144 -7.24 1.29 -4.86
CA LYS A 144 -6.22 1.85 -5.78
C LYS A 144 -5.82 0.90 -6.93
N ASN A 145 -6.74 0.05 -7.39
CA ASN A 145 -6.54 -0.94 -8.47
C ASN A 145 -5.35 -1.89 -8.23
N ALA A 146 -5.05 -2.22 -6.97
CA ALA A 146 -3.86 -2.98 -6.62
C ALA A 146 -3.99 -3.81 -5.36
N PHE A 147 -4.71 -3.33 -4.35
CA PHE A 147 -4.87 -4.00 -3.05
C PHE A 147 -6.31 -4.44 -2.86
N TYR A 148 -6.53 -5.45 -2.04
CA TYR A 148 -7.85 -6.00 -1.78
C TYR A 148 -8.16 -5.88 -0.29
N CYS A 149 -9.34 -5.36 0.04
CA CYS A 149 -9.76 -5.24 1.43
C CYS A 149 -10.08 -6.64 1.96
N SER A 150 -9.38 -7.02 3.02
CA SER A 150 -9.37 -8.32 3.67
C SER A 150 -9.34 -8.11 5.19
N ASN A 151 -9.06 -9.17 5.94
CA ASN A 151 -8.89 -9.14 7.38
C ASN A 151 -7.85 -10.18 7.81
N PHE A 152 -7.46 -10.13 9.08
CA PHE A 152 -6.42 -11.01 9.60
C PHE A 152 -6.79 -12.51 9.52
N ALA A 153 -8.06 -12.86 9.77
CA ALA A 153 -8.51 -14.25 9.74
C ALA A 153 -8.40 -14.86 8.33
N GLU A 154 -8.69 -14.10 7.27
CA GLU A 154 -8.49 -14.50 5.88
C GLU A 154 -7.01 -14.73 5.56
N ILE A 155 -6.12 -13.84 6.02
CA ILE A 155 -4.67 -14.01 5.85
C ILE A 155 -4.20 -15.28 6.57
N ALA A 156 -4.66 -15.52 7.80
CA ALA A 156 -4.31 -16.71 8.58
C ALA A 156 -4.87 -18.00 7.94
N ALA A 157 -6.05 -17.97 7.31
CA ALA A 157 -6.59 -19.10 6.57
C ALA A 157 -5.69 -19.49 5.39
N ILE A 158 -5.07 -18.52 4.72
CA ILE A 158 -4.15 -18.75 3.60
C ILE A 158 -2.74 -19.09 4.09
N ILE A 159 -2.26 -18.43 5.15
CA ILE A 159 -0.93 -18.63 5.75
C ILE A 159 -1.13 -19.02 7.23
N PRO A 160 -1.38 -20.30 7.54
CA PRO A 160 -1.70 -20.73 8.91
C PRO A 160 -0.64 -20.37 9.96
N ARG A 161 0.63 -20.26 9.56
CA ARG A 161 1.71 -19.79 10.46
C ARG A 161 1.39 -18.43 11.07
N VAL A 162 0.71 -17.52 10.35
CA VAL A 162 0.41 -16.15 10.81
C VAL A 162 -0.57 -16.12 11.99
N GLU A 163 -1.32 -17.20 12.25
CA GLU A 163 -2.29 -17.24 13.36
C GLU A 163 -1.66 -16.90 14.73
N VAL A 164 -0.38 -17.27 14.94
CA VAL A 164 0.36 -17.07 16.19
C VAL A 164 1.08 -15.72 16.30
N VAL A 165 0.91 -14.82 15.33
CA VAL A 165 1.39 -13.43 15.40
C VAL A 165 0.60 -12.72 16.51
N ASP A 166 1.31 -12.09 17.45
CA ASP A 166 0.71 -11.41 18.61
C ASP A 166 0.48 -9.92 18.34
N THR A 167 -0.53 -9.62 17.52
CA THR A 167 -0.90 -8.26 17.13
C THR A 167 -2.40 -8.00 17.31
N PRO A 168 -2.91 -7.97 18.56
CA PRO A 168 -4.34 -7.93 18.84
C PRO A 168 -5.04 -6.76 18.15
N LYS A 169 -4.38 -5.60 18.08
CA LYS A 169 -4.93 -4.42 17.41
C LYS A 169 -5.03 -4.56 15.89
N LEU A 170 -4.05 -5.21 15.25
CA LEU A 170 -4.10 -5.48 13.81
C LEU A 170 -5.22 -6.49 13.46
N LYS A 171 -5.51 -7.44 14.35
CA LYS A 171 -6.59 -8.43 14.19
C LYS A 171 -8.00 -7.82 14.19
N GLU A 172 -8.15 -6.62 14.72
CA GLU A 172 -9.42 -5.90 14.83
C GLU A 172 -9.68 -4.95 13.64
N MET A 173 -8.75 -4.85 12.69
CA MET A 173 -8.79 -3.87 11.59
C MET A 173 -9.11 -4.53 10.24
N PRO A 174 -9.76 -3.79 9.31
CA PRO A 174 -9.71 -4.14 7.91
C PRO A 174 -8.27 -3.98 7.41
N LEU A 175 -7.81 -4.94 6.62
CA LEU A 175 -6.46 -4.95 6.05
C LEU A 175 -6.54 -4.82 4.53
N PHE A 176 -5.50 -4.27 3.91
CA PHE A 176 -5.42 -4.11 2.46
C PHE A 176 -4.25 -4.95 1.95
N VAL A 177 -4.59 -6.07 1.32
CA VAL A 177 -3.63 -7.11 1.02
C VAL A 177 -3.33 -7.23 -0.47
N ARG A 178 -2.15 -7.77 -0.78
CA ARG A 178 -1.77 -8.15 -2.14
C ARG A 178 -0.70 -9.23 -2.11
N GLY A 179 -0.81 -10.21 -3.00
CA GLY A 179 0.19 -11.24 -3.21
C GLY A 179 0.31 -12.23 -2.06
N ILE A 180 -0.71 -12.37 -1.20
CA ILE A 180 -0.71 -13.28 -0.05
C ILE A 180 -0.60 -14.73 -0.52
N ARG A 181 -1.16 -15.05 -1.69
CA ARG A 181 -1.03 -16.40 -2.26
C ARG A 181 0.37 -16.73 -2.78
N ASP A 182 1.05 -15.76 -3.38
CA ASP A 182 2.45 -15.97 -3.76
C ASP A 182 3.33 -16.05 -2.50
N LEU A 183 2.98 -15.29 -1.46
CA LEU A 183 3.65 -15.36 -0.16
C LEU A 183 3.52 -16.75 0.47
N VAL A 184 2.34 -17.38 0.45
CA VAL A 184 2.20 -18.75 1.00
C VAL A 184 3.10 -19.73 0.28
N GLN A 185 3.25 -19.61 -1.05
CA GLN A 185 4.15 -20.47 -1.81
C GLN A 185 5.62 -20.22 -1.46
N ALA A 186 6.01 -18.96 -1.23
CA ALA A 186 7.36 -18.62 -0.78
C ALA A 186 7.66 -19.21 0.61
N VAL A 187 6.71 -19.05 1.54
CA VAL A 187 6.82 -19.57 2.91
C VAL A 187 6.85 -21.11 2.93
N GLN A 188 6.02 -21.79 2.15
CA GLN A 188 6.00 -23.26 2.07
C GLN A 188 7.29 -23.86 1.48
N ARG A 189 8.04 -23.08 0.70
CA ARG A 189 9.31 -23.49 0.09
C ARG A 189 10.53 -23.02 0.88
N ASP A 190 10.32 -22.43 2.06
CA ASP A 190 11.37 -21.79 2.87
C ASP A 190 12.23 -20.81 2.04
N ALA A 191 11.60 -20.12 1.09
CA ALA A 191 12.29 -19.14 0.26
C ALA A 191 12.69 -17.92 1.12
N PRO A 192 13.88 -17.30 0.90
CA PRO A 192 14.28 -16.11 1.63
C PRO A 192 13.24 -14.99 1.51
N LEU A 193 12.77 -14.52 2.66
CA LEU A 193 11.75 -13.48 2.80
C LEU A 193 12.33 -12.29 3.55
N GLY A 194 12.11 -11.11 2.98
CA GLY A 194 12.43 -9.83 3.61
C GLY A 194 11.16 -9.07 3.96
N ILE A 195 11.13 -8.41 5.11
CA ILE A 195 10.05 -7.53 5.56
C ILE A 195 10.53 -6.08 5.55
N VAL A 196 9.66 -5.18 5.08
CA VAL A 196 9.86 -3.74 5.08
C VAL A 196 8.61 -3.04 5.62
N GLY A 197 8.82 -1.88 6.22
CA GLY A 197 7.80 -1.02 6.79
C GLY A 197 8.46 -0.17 7.86
N GLY A 198 7.77 0.86 8.33
CA GLY A 198 8.33 1.72 9.38
C GLY A 198 7.55 3.00 9.55
N PRO A 199 7.83 3.75 10.61
CA PRO A 199 7.13 4.99 10.87
C PRO A 199 7.57 6.09 9.88
N CYS A 200 6.64 7.01 9.58
CA CYS A 200 7.02 8.28 8.97
C CYS A 200 7.90 9.07 9.95
N LEU A 201 8.96 9.71 9.46
CA LEU A 201 9.87 10.45 10.34
C LEU A 201 9.18 11.68 10.96
N PHE A 202 8.31 12.35 10.20
CA PHE A 202 7.62 13.56 10.62
C PHE A 202 6.11 13.42 10.46
N GLY A 203 5.37 13.73 11.52
CA GLY A 203 3.93 13.98 11.45
C GLY A 203 3.62 15.49 11.39
N SER A 204 2.37 15.83 11.09
CA SER A 204 1.88 17.21 11.16
C SER A 204 1.98 17.74 12.59
N HIS A 205 2.21 19.05 12.71
CA HIS A 205 2.39 19.78 13.95
C HIS A 205 3.65 19.43 14.76
N GLU A 206 4.54 18.57 14.25
CA GLU A 206 5.74 18.13 14.98
C GLU A 206 6.96 19.01 14.73
N VAL A 207 7.10 19.57 13.54
CA VAL A 207 8.20 20.47 13.21
C VAL A 207 7.65 21.71 12.53
N THR A 208 7.93 22.87 13.12
CA THR A 208 7.50 24.17 12.60
C THR A 208 8.69 24.90 11.97
N ILE A 209 8.51 25.45 10.77
CA ILE A 209 9.43 26.38 10.14
C ILE A 209 8.91 27.80 10.41
N HIS A 210 9.74 28.64 11.01
CA HIS A 210 9.48 30.07 11.23
C HIS A 210 10.27 30.88 10.19
N ILE A 211 9.57 31.59 9.31
CA ILE A 211 10.17 32.46 8.29
C ILE A 211 10.02 33.92 8.74
N HIS A 212 11.15 34.57 9.00
CA HIS A 212 11.20 35.99 9.33
C HIS A 212 11.38 36.82 8.07
N GLN A 213 10.62 37.90 7.95
CA GLN A 213 10.66 38.81 6.81
C GLN A 213 11.29 40.17 7.18
N GLU A 214 11.72 40.93 6.18
CA GLU A 214 12.32 42.26 6.34
C GLU A 214 11.42 43.28 7.05
N ASP A 215 10.10 43.14 6.92
CA ASP A 215 9.11 43.99 7.55
C ASP A 215 8.84 43.64 9.03
N GLY A 216 9.54 42.62 9.55
CA GLY A 216 9.41 42.12 10.92
C GLY A 216 8.32 41.07 11.11
N GLN A 217 7.57 40.69 10.07
CA GLN A 217 6.60 39.61 10.16
C GLN A 217 7.28 38.24 10.30
N VAL A 218 6.62 37.34 11.03
CA VAL A 218 7.02 35.94 11.16
C VAL A 218 5.86 35.06 10.69
N VAL A 219 6.11 34.27 9.65
CA VAL A 219 5.15 33.33 9.09
C VAL A 219 5.56 31.92 9.47
N GLN A 220 4.62 31.15 10.01
CA GLN A 220 4.88 29.80 10.52
C GLN A 220 4.30 28.75 9.57
N PHE A 221 5.08 27.71 9.28
CA PHE A 221 4.66 26.60 8.43
C PHE A 221 4.89 25.27 9.12
N ASP A 222 3.99 24.32 8.91
CA ASP A 222 4.20 22.91 9.27
C ASP A 222 5.11 22.24 8.25
N PHE A 223 6.17 21.58 8.71
CA PHE A 223 7.14 20.93 7.81
C PHE A 223 6.53 19.78 7.01
N ASN A 224 5.68 18.96 7.64
CA ASN A 224 5.12 17.76 7.02
C ASN A 224 4.16 18.09 5.87
N THR A 225 3.22 19.00 6.11
CA THR A 225 2.20 19.41 5.13
C THR A 225 2.67 20.55 4.23
N GLY A 226 3.66 21.33 4.67
CA GLY A 226 4.09 22.57 4.04
C GLY A 226 3.08 23.71 4.20
N ARG A 227 2.03 23.55 5.00
CA ARG A 227 0.94 24.52 5.15
C ARG A 227 1.24 25.57 6.20
N GLN A 228 0.74 26.77 5.99
CA GLN A 228 0.88 27.89 6.92
C GLN A 228 -0.04 27.72 8.14
N TYR A 229 0.41 28.17 9.30
CA TYR A 229 -0.43 28.37 10.49
C TYR A 229 -1.09 29.75 10.51
N ASP A 230 -2.36 29.79 10.89
CA ASP A 230 -3.04 31.05 11.25
C ASP A 230 -2.73 31.47 12.71
N GLU A 231 -3.34 32.59 13.13
CA GLU A 231 -3.21 33.14 14.49
C GLU A 231 -3.69 32.18 15.59
N ASN A 232 -4.55 31.20 15.24
CA ASN A 232 -5.08 30.18 16.15
C ASN A 232 -4.31 28.85 16.05
N HIS A 233 -3.21 28.81 15.31
CA HIS A 233 -2.38 27.62 15.05
C HIS A 233 -3.13 26.50 14.30
N ILE A 234 -4.08 26.89 13.44
CA ILE A 234 -4.77 26.00 12.52
C ILE A 234 -4.07 26.06 11.15
N LEU A 235 -3.92 24.91 10.50
CA LEU A 235 -3.33 24.81 9.16
C LEU A 235 -4.27 25.40 8.11
N THR A 236 -3.78 26.35 7.33
CA THR A 236 -4.48 26.95 6.18
C THR A 236 -4.14 26.21 4.88
N ASP A 237 -4.72 26.66 3.76
CA ASP A 237 -4.36 26.15 2.42
C ASP A 237 -3.15 26.88 1.79
N GLU A 238 -2.60 27.89 2.46
CA GLU A 238 -1.39 28.58 2.00
C GLU A 238 -0.14 27.71 2.23
N HIS A 239 0.74 27.63 1.24
CA HIS A 239 1.91 26.75 1.24
C HIS A 239 3.23 27.51 1.29
N ILE A 240 4.21 26.95 2.00
CA ILE A 240 5.57 27.52 2.13
C ILE A 240 6.24 27.73 0.77
N GLU A 241 6.00 26.86 -0.20
CA GLU A 241 6.51 27.03 -1.56
C GLU A 241 6.02 28.32 -2.21
N THR A 242 4.80 28.76 -1.95
CA THR A 242 4.27 30.02 -2.49
C THR A 242 5.09 31.21 -1.99
N LEU A 243 5.38 31.24 -0.68
CA LEU A 243 6.20 32.29 -0.08
C LEU A 243 7.63 32.25 -0.61
N ILE A 244 8.28 31.08 -0.60
CA ILE A 244 9.68 30.97 -1.08
C ILE A 244 9.79 31.34 -2.57
N ASN A 245 8.81 30.95 -3.39
CA ASN A 245 8.83 31.22 -4.82
C ASN A 245 8.63 32.70 -5.16
N ASN A 246 7.83 33.42 -4.39
CA ASN A 246 7.46 34.80 -4.69
C ASN A 246 8.30 35.83 -3.92
N ASP A 247 8.72 35.50 -2.69
CA ASP A 247 9.22 36.45 -1.71
C ASP A 247 10.54 36.00 -1.03
N SER A 248 11.28 35.04 -1.62
CA SER A 248 12.55 34.55 -1.05
C SER A 248 13.57 35.64 -0.72
N GLN A 249 13.58 36.75 -1.48
CA GLN A 249 14.50 37.87 -1.26
C GLN A 249 14.16 38.68 0.01
N LYS A 250 12.92 38.59 0.50
CA LYS A 250 12.47 39.29 1.71
C LYS A 250 12.71 38.48 2.98
N ILE A 251 13.19 37.26 2.86
CA ILE A 251 13.46 36.38 4.01
C ILE A 251 14.74 36.85 4.67
N THR A 252 14.69 37.12 5.97
CA THR A 252 15.84 37.55 6.78
C THR A 252 16.36 36.45 7.70
N CYS A 253 15.51 35.51 8.09
CA CYS A 253 15.87 34.35 8.91
C CYS A 253 14.89 33.18 8.66
N MET A 254 15.39 31.97 8.86
CA MET A 254 14.60 30.74 8.85
C MET A 254 14.99 29.90 10.06
N GLU A 255 14.07 29.76 11.01
CA GLU A 255 14.25 28.99 12.23
C GLU A 255 13.37 27.74 12.20
N LEU A 256 13.82 26.68 12.88
CA LEU A 256 13.07 25.43 12.96
C LEU A 256 12.87 25.05 14.42
N GLU A 257 11.67 24.61 14.73
CA GLU A 257 11.27 24.20 16.08
C GLU A 257 10.80 22.76 16.06
N ASN A 258 11.45 21.90 16.86
CA ASN A 258 11.03 20.51 17.07
C ASN A 258 10.08 20.42 18.27
N LYS A 259 8.87 19.94 18.03
CA LYS A 259 7.80 19.75 19.00
C LYS A 259 7.43 18.27 19.18
N LYS A 260 8.09 17.34 18.48
CA LYS A 260 7.85 15.89 18.65
C LYS A 260 8.27 15.50 20.06
N LYS A 261 7.37 14.86 20.81
CA LYS A 261 7.57 14.55 22.23
C LYS A 261 8.05 13.12 22.50
N GLY A 262 8.01 12.25 21.48
CA GLY A 262 8.33 10.83 21.61
C GLY A 262 7.80 10.05 20.41
N VAL A 263 7.74 8.73 20.57
CA VAL A 263 7.06 7.82 19.64
C VAL A 263 5.60 7.65 20.11
N THR A 264 4.66 7.73 19.18
CA THR A 264 3.22 7.49 19.43
C THR A 264 2.93 6.01 19.55
N TYR A 265 1.79 5.66 20.16
CA TYR A 265 1.39 4.26 20.29
C TYR A 265 1.23 3.58 18.93
N GLN A 266 0.69 4.29 17.94
CA GLN A 266 0.61 3.78 16.57
C GLN A 266 2.00 3.51 15.96
N GLU A 267 2.93 4.46 16.04
CA GLU A 267 4.29 4.30 15.50
C GLU A 267 5.01 3.10 16.14
N TYR A 268 4.83 2.89 17.45
CA TYR A 268 5.33 1.71 18.16
C TYR A 268 4.74 0.41 17.59
N LEU A 269 3.42 0.33 17.48
CA LEU A 269 2.72 -0.84 16.95
C LEU A 269 3.16 -1.15 15.51
N SER A 270 3.29 -0.14 14.65
CA SER A 270 3.76 -0.32 13.28
C SER A 270 5.13 -1.01 13.22
N MET A 271 6.06 -0.66 14.13
CA MET A 271 7.37 -1.33 14.21
C MET A 271 7.26 -2.72 14.83
N GLU A 272 6.49 -2.89 15.90
CA GLU A 272 6.25 -4.18 16.56
C GLU A 272 5.69 -5.22 15.59
N TYR A 273 4.76 -4.83 14.71
CA TYR A 273 4.17 -5.72 13.71
C TYR A 273 5.23 -6.32 12.79
N LEU A 274 6.27 -5.56 12.42
CA LEU A 274 7.35 -6.08 11.58
C LEU A 274 8.07 -7.24 12.26
N PHE A 275 8.38 -7.09 13.55
CA PHE A 275 9.07 -8.11 14.33
C PHE A 275 8.21 -9.34 14.59
N GLU A 276 6.93 -9.16 14.94
CA GLU A 276 6.01 -10.27 15.15
C GLU A 276 5.86 -11.13 13.89
N PHE A 277 5.63 -10.50 12.73
CA PHE A 277 5.56 -11.23 11.46
C PHE A 277 6.91 -11.84 11.07
N ALA A 278 8.03 -11.14 11.27
CA ALA A 278 9.35 -11.67 10.94
C ALA A 278 9.70 -12.92 11.74
N ARG A 279 9.45 -12.90 13.05
CA ARG A 279 9.61 -14.05 13.93
C ARG A 279 8.81 -15.25 13.43
N VAL A 280 7.54 -15.05 13.14
CA VAL A 280 6.62 -16.13 12.75
C VAL A 280 6.94 -16.69 11.38
N LEU A 281 7.34 -15.83 10.43
CA LEU A 281 7.63 -16.22 9.05
C LEU A 281 9.09 -16.61 8.82
N GLY A 282 9.99 -16.40 9.78
CA GLY A 282 11.43 -16.60 9.61
C GLY A 282 12.05 -15.60 8.65
N ALA A 283 11.53 -14.37 8.61
CA ALA A 283 11.97 -13.32 7.70
C ALA A 283 13.05 -12.42 8.32
N LYS A 284 13.78 -11.70 7.47
CA LYS A 284 14.67 -10.60 7.89
C LYS A 284 13.99 -9.26 7.71
N ILE A 285 14.30 -8.27 8.54
CA ILE A 285 13.68 -6.94 8.47
C ILE A 285 14.69 -5.90 7.97
N VAL A 286 14.24 -5.00 7.11
CA VAL A 286 14.90 -3.70 6.93
C VAL A 286 13.91 -2.57 7.19
N ILE A 287 14.16 -1.74 8.19
CA ILE A 287 13.32 -0.58 8.55
C ILE A 287 13.95 0.69 7.95
N PRO A 288 13.25 1.44 7.08
CA PRO A 288 13.71 2.74 6.64
C PRO A 288 13.41 3.82 7.69
N ILE A 289 14.41 4.60 8.05
CA ILE A 289 14.27 5.91 8.69
C ILE A 289 14.71 6.94 7.64
N PRO A 290 13.78 7.55 6.89
CA PRO A 290 14.08 8.28 5.65
C PRO A 290 14.63 9.70 5.88
N ASP A 291 15.47 9.90 6.90
CA ASP A 291 16.06 11.20 7.26
C ASP A 291 16.85 11.83 6.10
N MET A 292 17.64 11.03 5.37
CA MET A 292 18.36 11.46 4.17
C MET A 292 17.41 11.99 3.06
N SER A 293 16.22 11.40 2.94
CA SER A 293 15.23 11.81 1.94
C SER A 293 14.54 13.11 2.34
N TYR A 294 14.25 13.29 3.63
CA TYR A 294 13.74 14.57 4.14
C TYR A 294 14.78 15.69 4.04
N MET A 295 16.08 15.40 4.22
CA MET A 295 17.15 16.38 3.97
C MET A 295 17.17 16.86 2.51
N LYS A 296 16.97 15.94 1.54
CA LYS A 296 16.83 16.30 0.12
C LYS A 296 15.57 17.12 -0.13
N PHE A 297 14.46 16.76 0.52
CA PHE A 297 13.22 17.52 0.42
C PHE A 297 13.39 18.96 0.92
N PHE A 298 13.97 19.15 2.12
CA PHE A 298 14.25 20.47 2.67
C PHE A 298 15.22 21.27 1.78
N LYS A 299 16.18 20.58 1.16
CA LYS A 299 17.09 21.20 0.20
C LYS A 299 16.40 21.75 -1.03
N SER A 300 15.52 20.96 -1.65
CA SER A 300 14.74 21.42 -2.79
C SER A 300 13.82 22.57 -2.40
N LEU A 301 13.13 22.45 -1.26
CA LEU A 301 12.21 23.48 -0.76
C LEU A 301 12.89 24.84 -0.60
N THR A 302 14.13 24.85 -0.12
CA THR A 302 14.87 26.07 0.19
C THR A 302 15.79 26.54 -0.93
N GLU A 303 15.73 25.95 -2.13
CA GLU A 303 16.68 26.21 -3.23
C GLU A 303 16.83 27.71 -3.57
N LYS A 304 15.73 28.47 -3.53
CA LYS A 304 15.68 29.91 -3.88
C LYS A 304 16.07 30.88 -2.77
N VAL A 305 16.24 30.40 -1.54
CA VAL A 305 16.62 31.24 -0.40
C VAL A 305 18.09 31.69 -0.53
N ALA A 306 18.57 32.68 0.23
CA ALA A 306 20.00 33.00 0.26
C ALA A 306 20.82 31.94 1.00
N ASP A 307 22.03 31.62 0.54
CA ASP A 307 22.85 30.55 1.13
C ASP A 307 23.30 30.84 2.58
N GLU A 308 23.52 32.10 2.93
CA GLU A 308 23.80 32.51 4.31
C GLU A 308 22.65 32.20 5.28
N LEU A 309 21.40 32.21 4.80
CA LEU A 309 20.21 31.90 5.59
C LEU A 309 19.92 30.39 5.60
N LYS A 310 20.16 29.71 4.48
CA LYS A 310 20.01 28.25 4.38
C LYS A 310 20.95 27.52 5.31
N LYS A 311 22.25 27.87 5.34
CA LYS A 311 23.26 27.07 6.05
C LYS A 311 22.92 26.85 7.54
N PRO A 312 22.51 27.87 8.33
CA PRO A 312 22.05 27.66 9.70
C PRO A 312 20.78 26.79 9.78
N ALA A 313 19.79 27.06 8.93
CA ALA A 313 18.54 26.31 8.91
C ALA A 313 18.74 24.82 8.59
N PHE A 314 19.64 24.50 7.65
CA PHE A 314 20.02 23.12 7.35
C PHE A 314 20.66 22.40 8.52
N LYS A 315 21.57 23.05 9.25
CA LYS A 315 22.18 22.47 10.45
C LYS A 315 21.15 22.21 11.54
N ALA A 316 20.20 23.14 11.71
CA ALA A 316 19.09 22.96 12.63
C ALA A 316 18.20 21.78 12.19
N PHE A 317 17.84 21.70 10.91
CA PHE A 317 17.01 20.63 10.38
C PHE A 317 17.68 19.25 10.45
N GLU A 318 18.99 19.17 10.17
CA GLU A 318 19.78 17.95 10.32
C GLU A 318 19.74 17.46 11.76
N ARG A 319 20.00 18.36 12.72
CA ARG A 319 19.92 18.04 14.15
C ARG A 319 18.52 17.55 14.55
N ILE A 320 17.48 18.26 14.15
CA ILE A 320 16.08 17.86 14.44
C ILE A 320 15.77 16.48 13.85
N SER A 321 16.22 16.22 12.62
CA SER A 321 16.02 14.94 11.94
C SER A 321 16.73 13.80 12.70
N HIS A 322 17.95 14.04 13.19
CA HIS A 322 18.69 13.06 13.99
C HIS A 322 18.06 12.85 15.37
N ASP A 323 17.66 13.92 16.05
CA ASP A 323 17.01 13.86 17.36
C ASP A 323 15.72 13.02 17.28
N ILE A 324 14.93 13.17 16.20
CA ILE A 324 13.73 12.36 15.97
C ILE A 324 14.08 10.93 15.55
N ALA A 325 15.08 10.74 14.69
CA ALA A 325 15.54 9.41 14.31
C ALA A 325 16.00 8.59 15.53
N ASP A 326 16.65 9.22 16.52
CA ASP A 326 17.08 8.59 17.76
C ASP A 326 15.91 8.05 18.60
N LEU A 327 14.73 8.70 18.56
CA LEU A 327 13.52 8.19 19.20
C LEU A 327 13.12 6.83 18.61
N TYR A 328 13.12 6.72 17.29
CA TYR A 328 12.78 5.47 16.61
C TYR A 328 13.84 4.40 16.78
N LEU A 329 15.13 4.76 16.70
CA LEU A 329 16.23 3.82 16.92
C LEU A 329 16.18 3.20 18.32
N THR A 330 15.85 4.00 19.34
CA THR A 330 15.66 3.50 20.71
C THR A 330 14.59 2.40 20.76
N VAL A 331 13.42 2.64 20.15
CA VAL A 331 12.34 1.64 20.10
C VAL A 331 12.75 0.41 19.30
N ILE A 332 13.46 0.58 18.18
CA ILE A 332 13.92 -0.55 17.37
C ILE A 332 14.93 -1.41 18.14
N ASP A 333 15.81 -0.82 18.95
CA ASP A 333 16.76 -1.56 19.77
C ASP A 333 16.08 -2.31 20.93
N GLU A 334 15.02 -1.75 21.52
CA GLU A 334 14.15 -2.46 22.46
C GLU A 334 13.47 -3.66 21.80
N LEU A 335 12.90 -3.49 20.61
CA LEU A 335 12.26 -4.57 19.85
C LEU A 335 13.28 -5.65 19.46
N ARG A 336 14.48 -5.29 19.01
CA ARG A 336 15.58 -6.25 18.75
C ARG A 336 15.93 -7.08 19.99
N SER A 337 15.89 -6.47 21.16
CA SER A 337 16.13 -7.17 22.43
C SER A 337 15.00 -8.14 22.78
N ARG A 338 13.75 -7.80 22.43
CA ARG A 338 12.57 -8.66 22.62
C ARG A 338 12.49 -9.81 21.60
N TYR A 339 13.05 -9.62 20.41
CA TYR A 339 13.06 -10.60 19.30
C TYR A 339 14.49 -10.92 18.84
N PRO A 340 15.33 -11.54 19.70
CA PRO A 340 16.75 -11.77 19.41
C PRO A 340 16.99 -12.68 18.19
N GLU A 341 16.02 -13.49 17.79
CA GLU A 341 16.07 -14.36 16.62
C GLU A 341 15.83 -13.63 15.28
N VAL A 342 15.33 -12.39 15.31
CA VAL A 342 14.99 -11.62 14.12
C VAL A 342 16.18 -10.75 13.68
N GLU A 343 16.73 -11.04 12.50
CA GLU A 343 17.77 -10.20 11.90
C GLU A 343 17.16 -8.91 11.34
N CYS A 344 17.53 -7.76 11.92
CA CYS A 344 16.99 -6.45 11.58
C CYS A 344 18.10 -5.45 11.23
N ARG A 345 17.99 -4.79 10.06
CA ARG A 345 18.81 -3.64 9.66
C ARG A 345 17.95 -2.38 9.61
N VAL A 346 18.55 -1.22 9.86
CA VAL A 346 17.85 0.08 9.80
C VAL A 346 18.61 1.00 8.87
N LEU A 347 17.95 1.52 7.84
CA LEU A 347 18.54 2.52 6.95
C LEU A 347 18.33 3.91 7.57
N HIS A 348 19.42 4.64 7.85
CA HIS A 348 19.40 6.04 8.28
C HIS A 348 20.68 6.77 7.84
N SER A 349 20.66 8.10 7.78
CA SER A 349 21.74 8.92 7.20
C SER A 349 23.10 8.76 7.88
N ARG A 350 23.09 8.40 9.17
CA ARG A 350 24.30 8.15 9.98
C ARG A 350 24.94 6.77 9.78
N ASP A 351 24.35 5.90 8.94
CA ASP A 351 24.98 4.65 8.46
C ASP A 351 25.38 4.84 6.99
N PRO A 352 26.60 5.34 6.71
CA PRO A 352 27.01 5.66 5.35
C PRO A 352 27.14 4.41 4.47
N ASP A 353 27.57 3.28 5.04
CA ASP A 353 27.76 2.04 4.28
C ASP A 353 26.41 1.51 3.75
N LEU A 354 25.38 1.54 4.60
CA LEU A 354 24.04 1.10 4.19
C LEU A 354 23.37 2.09 3.24
N CYS A 355 23.59 3.40 3.43
CA CYS A 355 23.15 4.43 2.49
C CYS A 355 23.79 4.25 1.10
N ASP A 356 25.11 4.04 1.05
CA ASP A 356 25.84 3.84 -0.19
C ASP A 356 25.37 2.57 -0.91
N LEU A 357 25.13 1.48 -0.16
CA LEU A 357 24.54 0.27 -0.71
C LEU A 357 23.15 0.53 -1.30
N PHE A 358 22.28 1.25 -0.58
CA PHE A 358 20.95 1.62 -1.04
C PHE A 358 21.01 2.42 -2.35
N TYR A 359 21.79 3.51 -2.38
CA TYR A 359 21.92 4.36 -3.55
C TYR A 359 22.52 3.61 -4.75
N ALA A 360 23.52 2.77 -4.53
CA ALA A 360 24.14 1.98 -5.60
C ALA A 360 23.17 0.93 -6.18
N LYS A 361 22.43 0.20 -5.34
CA LYS A 361 21.54 -0.89 -5.78
C LYS A 361 20.28 -0.39 -6.47
N ARG A 362 19.74 0.75 -6.05
CA ARG A 362 18.48 1.27 -6.58
C ARG A 362 18.61 1.96 -7.93
N GLU A 363 19.81 2.45 -8.29
CA GLU A 363 20.03 3.36 -9.43
C GLU A 363 19.45 2.81 -10.75
N GLN A 364 19.66 1.53 -11.03
CA GLN A 364 19.12 0.89 -12.23
C GLN A 364 17.59 0.93 -12.32
N TYR A 365 16.89 0.92 -11.18
CA TYR A 365 15.44 0.96 -11.13
C TYR A 365 14.91 2.40 -11.21
N VAL A 366 15.63 3.38 -10.66
CA VAL A 366 15.30 4.80 -10.79
C VAL A 366 15.17 5.20 -12.27
N GLN A 367 16.11 4.74 -13.10
CA GLN A 367 16.07 4.99 -14.55
C GLN A 367 14.81 4.42 -15.21
N LYS A 368 14.31 3.27 -14.75
CA LYS A 368 13.06 2.67 -15.21
C LYS A 368 11.83 3.46 -14.73
N LEU A 369 11.83 3.93 -13.49
CA LEU A 369 10.77 4.74 -12.92
C LEU A 369 10.63 6.08 -13.68
N LEU A 370 11.73 6.76 -13.98
CA LEU A 370 11.72 8.02 -14.74
C LEU A 370 11.16 7.84 -16.17
N ARG A 371 11.42 6.69 -16.82
CA ARG A 371 10.82 6.37 -18.13
C ARG A 371 9.33 6.13 -18.08
N MET A 372 8.75 5.87 -16.91
CA MET A 372 7.31 5.66 -16.74
C MET A 372 6.52 6.96 -16.65
N GLY A 373 7.18 8.12 -16.70
CA GLY A 373 6.57 9.44 -16.71
C GLY A 373 6.75 10.20 -15.40
N GLN A 374 5.81 11.09 -15.11
CA GLN A 374 5.87 11.95 -13.93
C GLN A 374 5.71 11.13 -12.64
N VAL A 375 6.70 11.23 -11.73
CA VAL A 375 6.72 10.49 -10.46
C VAL A 375 5.87 11.16 -9.38
N THR A 376 5.89 12.49 -9.33
CA THR A 376 5.14 13.33 -8.39
C THR A 376 4.68 14.62 -9.08
N ALA A 377 3.57 15.21 -8.59
CA ALA A 377 3.06 16.48 -9.09
C ALA A 377 4.08 17.62 -8.88
N ASN A 378 4.76 17.62 -7.74
CA ASN A 378 5.78 18.62 -7.40
C ASN A 378 7.17 18.17 -7.88
N LYS A 379 7.64 18.75 -8.99
CA LYS A 379 8.93 18.42 -9.62
C LYS A 379 10.12 18.59 -8.67
N GLU A 380 10.08 19.56 -7.78
CA GLU A 380 11.17 19.88 -6.84
C GLU A 380 11.33 18.78 -5.78
N ARG A 381 10.27 18.02 -5.50
CA ARG A 381 10.27 16.90 -4.54
C ARG A 381 10.65 15.55 -5.15
N THR A 382 10.97 15.50 -6.44
CA THR A 382 11.09 14.23 -7.18
C THR A 382 12.12 13.27 -6.59
N ASP A 383 13.32 13.75 -6.25
CA ASP A 383 14.39 12.86 -5.74
C ASP A 383 14.03 12.26 -4.37
N ALA A 384 13.52 13.08 -3.44
CA ALA A 384 13.06 12.60 -2.13
C ALA A 384 11.91 11.57 -2.25
N VAL A 385 10.98 11.78 -3.19
CA VAL A 385 9.89 10.84 -3.45
C VAL A 385 10.41 9.53 -4.07
N ILE A 386 11.42 9.60 -4.93
CA ILE A 386 12.07 8.40 -5.50
C ILE A 386 12.73 7.57 -4.40
N ASP A 387 13.40 8.23 -3.44
CA ASP A 387 13.93 7.54 -2.26
C ASP A 387 12.85 6.76 -1.54
N TYR A 388 11.76 7.41 -1.19
CA TYR A 388 10.65 6.81 -0.46
C TYR A 388 10.05 5.58 -1.18
N ILE A 389 9.84 5.69 -2.50
CA ILE A 389 9.36 4.58 -3.32
C ILE A 389 10.36 3.41 -3.34
N THR A 390 11.65 3.70 -3.50
CA THR A 390 12.69 2.67 -3.64
C THR A 390 13.06 2.01 -2.32
N MET A 391 12.86 2.67 -1.18
CA MET A 391 13.10 2.09 0.14
C MET A 391 12.23 0.85 0.41
N LEU A 392 11.07 0.73 -0.22
CA LEU A 392 10.23 -0.47 -0.13
C LEU A 392 10.90 -1.75 -0.70
N ALA A 393 12.01 -1.61 -1.46
CA ALA A 393 12.81 -2.74 -1.94
C ALA A 393 14.07 -3.00 -1.10
N LEU A 394 14.21 -2.36 0.07
CA LEU A 394 15.40 -2.48 0.91
C LEU A 394 15.79 -3.91 1.26
N PRO A 395 14.88 -4.83 1.63
CA PRO A 395 15.29 -6.20 1.93
C PRO A 395 15.93 -6.90 0.73
N PHE A 396 15.49 -6.60 -0.49
CA PHE A 396 16.13 -7.09 -1.71
C PHE A 396 17.54 -6.49 -1.89
N TYR A 397 17.74 -5.20 -1.64
CA TYR A 397 19.06 -4.57 -1.78
C TYR A 397 20.07 -5.03 -0.73
N VAL A 398 19.62 -5.20 0.51
CA VAL A 398 20.45 -5.49 1.68
C VAL A 398 20.74 -6.98 1.81
N PHE A 399 19.72 -7.82 1.66
CA PHE A 399 19.83 -9.26 1.89
C PHE A 399 19.72 -10.10 0.61
N GLY A 400 19.40 -9.50 -0.53
CA GLY A 400 19.16 -10.24 -1.78
C GLY A 400 17.84 -11.02 -1.80
N THR A 401 16.91 -10.76 -0.87
CA THR A 401 15.62 -11.47 -0.80
C THR A 401 14.73 -11.05 -1.97
N ARG A 402 14.32 -12.00 -2.81
CA ARG A 402 13.43 -11.73 -3.94
C ARG A 402 11.95 -11.67 -3.57
N ASN A 403 11.56 -12.20 -2.41
CA ASN A 403 10.23 -12.03 -1.86
C ASN A 403 10.31 -10.92 -0.79
N VAL A 404 9.56 -9.84 -0.98
CA VAL A 404 9.53 -8.70 -0.07
C VAL A 404 8.09 -8.49 0.40
N LEU A 405 7.86 -8.61 1.70
CA LEU A 405 6.58 -8.32 2.33
C LEU A 405 6.61 -6.93 2.97
N GLN A 406 5.72 -6.05 2.52
CA GLN A 406 5.46 -4.79 3.22
C GLN A 406 4.37 -4.98 4.26
N ILE A 407 4.63 -4.48 5.47
CA ILE A 407 3.63 -4.31 6.52
C ILE A 407 3.66 -2.85 6.93
N ASP A 408 2.62 -2.10 6.59
CA ASP A 408 2.67 -0.64 6.71
C ASP A 408 1.29 0.04 6.69
N SER A 409 1.27 1.36 6.86
CA SER A 409 0.08 2.18 6.64
C SER A 409 -0.43 2.04 5.21
N VAL A 410 -1.75 2.06 5.04
CA VAL A 410 -2.42 2.08 3.73
C VAL A 410 -2.11 3.33 2.91
N ASP A 411 -1.60 4.39 3.55
CA ASP A 411 -1.10 5.58 2.86
C ASP A 411 0.10 5.27 1.96
N GLU A 412 0.83 4.18 2.24
CA GLU A 412 1.94 3.69 1.41
C GLU A 412 1.54 2.93 0.15
N ALA A 413 0.24 2.74 -0.08
CA ALA A 413 -0.28 1.99 -1.21
C ALA A 413 0.26 2.50 -2.57
N ASP A 414 0.41 3.82 -2.75
CA ASP A 414 0.93 4.36 -4.00
C ASP A 414 2.43 4.21 -4.16
N SER A 415 3.19 4.37 -3.08
CA SER A 415 4.63 4.10 -3.03
C SER A 415 4.90 2.66 -3.46
N MET A 416 4.17 1.71 -2.87
CA MET A 416 4.32 0.29 -3.18
C MET A 416 3.93 -0.04 -4.62
N ARG A 417 2.80 0.47 -5.13
CA ARG A 417 2.41 0.26 -6.55
C ARG A 417 3.51 0.67 -7.53
N LYS A 418 4.16 1.81 -7.28
CA LYS A 418 5.27 2.29 -8.10
C LYS A 418 6.52 1.40 -7.94
N CYS A 419 6.85 1.03 -6.70
CA CYS A 419 7.98 0.16 -6.38
C CYS A 419 7.86 -1.23 -7.04
N MET A 420 6.68 -1.85 -6.99
CA MET A 420 6.42 -3.12 -7.67
C MET A 420 6.64 -3.04 -9.18
N LYS A 421 6.13 -1.98 -9.81
CA LYS A 421 6.21 -1.82 -11.26
C LYS A 421 7.66 -1.63 -11.74
N MET A 422 8.48 -0.90 -10.99
CA MET A 422 9.87 -0.67 -11.36
C MET A 422 10.77 -1.89 -11.11
N HIS A 423 10.50 -2.69 -10.07
CA HIS A 423 11.31 -3.87 -9.74
C HIS A 423 10.85 -5.18 -10.41
N SER A 424 9.63 -5.23 -10.95
CA SER A 424 9.15 -6.40 -11.69
C SER A 424 10.00 -6.70 -12.93
N PRO A 425 10.36 -7.97 -13.22
CA PRO A 425 9.97 -9.19 -12.51
C PRO A 425 11.00 -9.70 -11.48
N GLU A 426 12.01 -8.90 -11.13
CA GLU A 426 13.15 -9.35 -10.32
C GLU A 426 12.80 -9.57 -8.84
N VAL A 427 11.80 -8.82 -8.36
CA VAL A 427 11.31 -8.89 -6.99
C VAL A 427 9.79 -9.13 -7.01
N THR A 428 9.36 -10.11 -6.22
CA THR A 428 7.95 -10.37 -5.91
C THR A 428 7.61 -9.63 -4.63
N PHE A 429 6.64 -8.72 -4.69
CA PHE A 429 6.18 -7.99 -3.52
C PHE A 429 4.84 -8.53 -3.03
N HIS A 430 4.72 -8.54 -1.72
CA HIS A 430 3.53 -8.85 -0.96
C HIS A 430 3.23 -7.66 -0.05
N SER A 431 1.96 -7.46 0.29
CA SER A 431 1.58 -6.35 1.17
C SER A 431 0.48 -6.75 2.12
N ILE A 432 0.62 -6.31 3.37
CA ILE A 432 -0.43 -6.27 4.39
C ILE A 432 -0.45 -4.84 4.90
N LEU A 433 -1.32 -4.01 4.34
CA LEU A 433 -1.45 -2.61 4.76
C LEU A 433 -2.61 -2.45 5.74
N PHE A 434 -2.46 -1.55 6.70
CA PHE A 434 -3.49 -1.25 7.71
C PHE A 434 -3.87 0.23 7.70
N PRO A 435 -5.13 0.57 8.01
CA PRO A 435 -5.51 1.96 8.23
C PRO A 435 -4.86 2.49 9.49
N GLU A 436 -4.57 3.78 9.51
CA GLU A 436 -4.08 4.47 10.69
C GLU A 436 -5.20 4.66 11.72
N TYR A 437 -4.85 4.65 13.01
CA TYR A 437 -5.75 4.98 14.09
C TYR A 437 -6.14 6.45 14.05
N LEU A 438 -7.40 6.71 14.42
CA LEU A 438 -7.83 8.05 14.76
C LEU A 438 -7.15 8.51 16.06
N SER A 439 -6.78 9.78 16.09
CA SER A 439 -6.27 10.45 17.28
C SER A 439 -7.37 10.67 18.32
N LYS A 440 -7.02 11.26 19.46
CA LYS A 440 -7.98 11.56 20.54
C LYS A 440 -9.09 12.53 20.14
N ASP A 441 -8.92 13.29 19.06
CA ASP A 441 -9.97 14.18 18.54
C ASP A 441 -11.08 13.43 17.77
N GLY A 442 -10.88 12.15 17.43
CA GLY A 442 -11.83 11.33 16.68
C GLY A 442 -12.03 11.77 15.22
N VAL A 443 -11.18 12.66 14.69
CA VAL A 443 -11.31 13.22 13.34
C VAL A 443 -10.07 12.95 12.50
N HIS A 444 -8.88 13.25 13.03
CA HIS A 444 -7.62 13.09 12.31
C HIS A 444 -6.96 11.76 12.66
N THR A 445 -6.13 11.23 11.76
CA THR A 445 -5.20 10.14 12.14
C THR A 445 -4.08 10.69 13.02
N VAL A 446 -3.41 9.81 13.76
CA VAL A 446 -2.30 10.19 14.66
C VAL A 446 -1.23 11.03 13.95
N TYR A 447 -0.90 10.73 12.68
CA TYR A 447 0.10 11.49 11.94
C TYR A 447 -0.34 12.91 11.56
N TYR A 448 -1.64 13.14 11.37
CA TYR A 448 -2.18 14.44 10.95
C TYR A 448 -2.77 15.29 12.07
N ALA A 449 -2.98 14.71 13.26
CA ALA A 449 -3.62 15.40 14.38
C ALA A 449 -2.75 16.52 15.00
N PRO A 450 -3.37 17.56 15.58
CA PRO A 450 -2.68 18.50 16.45
C PRO A 450 -1.96 17.81 17.61
N LEU A 451 -0.87 18.42 18.09
CA LEU A 451 0.06 17.82 19.07
C LEU A 451 -0.62 17.34 20.35
N GLU A 452 -1.63 18.05 20.83
CA GLU A 452 -2.36 17.74 22.06
C GLU A 452 -3.24 16.48 21.95
N TYR A 453 -3.59 16.08 20.73
CA TYR A 453 -4.41 14.88 20.46
C TYR A 453 -3.57 13.66 20.08
N LYS A 454 -2.26 13.84 19.83
CA LYS A 454 -1.32 12.75 19.63
C LYS A 454 -1.07 11.96 20.91
N ASP A 455 -0.95 10.65 20.77
CA ASP A 455 -0.81 9.69 21.85
C ASP A 455 0.65 9.23 22.03
N TYR A 456 1.53 10.19 22.29
CA TYR A 456 2.93 9.91 22.62
C TYR A 456 3.06 8.99 23.84
N ILE A 457 3.85 7.93 23.70
CA ILE A 457 4.20 7.04 24.80
C ILE A 457 5.16 7.77 25.71
N SER A 458 4.86 7.79 27.01
CA SER A 458 5.79 8.29 28.03
C SER A 458 6.84 7.22 28.29
N PHE A 459 8.04 7.38 27.74
CA PHE A 459 9.19 6.58 28.17
C PHE A 459 9.66 7.11 29.54
N GLY A 460 9.10 6.55 30.61
CA GLY A 460 9.43 6.97 31.97
C GLY A 460 8.51 6.37 33.02
N GLY A 461 8.90 5.19 33.54
CA GLY A 461 8.26 4.49 34.66
C GLY A 461 8.78 3.07 34.79
#